data_AF-A0A0U1L3D4-F1
#
_entry.id   AF-A0A0U1L3D4-F1
#
_cell.length_a   1.000
_cell.length_b   1.000
_cell.length_c   1.000
_cell.angle_alpha   90.00
_cell.angle_beta   90.00
_cell.angle_gamma   90.00
#
_symmetry.space_group_name_H-M   'P 1'
#
loop_
_entity.id
_entity.type
_entity.pdbx_description
1 polymer ?
#
loop_
_entity_poly.entity_id
_entity_poly.type
_entity_poly.pdbx_seq_one_letter_code
_entity_poly.pdbx_strand_id
1 'polypeptide(L)'
;MFSLTKRQAVILLGVVLLLVACWLLYQYFHQPQPVTVESQQLAETPAGVDLAAKNAHIDMLQSQLNEAAQQIAELKNKPPDTIIQTVPVEVIKTVEVERQKSGADFAIVTNLVNLDKQVNLQEVASLPADTPVTLKQYNVFAYKKVIRGVNVYSDWSKAAQGKFKIDEVTADVSRRITKDGKYIGIVAGYDFKYDHAKAGIRYSF
;
A
#
# COMPACT_ATOMS: atom_id res chain seq x y z
N MET A 1 3.36 33.38 28.86
CA MET A 1 2.33 33.75 27.86
C MET A 1 2.95 34.76 26.92
N PHE A 2 3.22 34.38 25.67
CA PHE A 2 3.71 35.32 24.66
C PHE A 2 2.53 36.14 24.15
N SER A 3 2.46 37.44 24.49
CA SER A 3 1.46 38.35 23.91
C SER A 3 1.98 38.85 22.56
N LEU A 4 1.49 38.26 21.47
CA LEU A 4 1.77 38.74 20.12
C LEU A 4 1.07 40.10 19.92
N THR A 5 1.83 41.12 19.53
CA THR A 5 1.24 42.39 19.09
C THR A 5 0.43 42.17 17.81
N LYS A 6 -0.58 43.02 17.53
CA LYS A 6 -1.44 42.89 16.32
C LYS A 6 -0.63 42.74 15.02
N ARG A 7 0.51 43.43 14.90
CA ARG A 7 1.43 43.29 13.75
C ARG A 7 2.09 41.91 13.68
N GLN A 8 2.56 41.38 14.80
CA GLN A 8 3.16 40.05 14.83
C GLN A 8 2.13 38.94 14.57
N ALA A 9 0.88 39.11 15.02
CA ALA A 9 -0.21 38.19 14.72
C ALA A 9 -0.54 38.13 13.22
N VAL A 10 -0.59 39.29 12.54
CA VAL A 10 -0.82 39.36 11.09
C VAL A 10 0.33 38.74 10.30
N ILE A 11 1.58 39.00 10.71
CA ILE A 11 2.77 38.39 10.08
C ILE A 11 2.73 36.87 10.24
N LEU A 12 2.43 36.37 11.45
CA LEU A 12 2.41 34.94 11.74
C LEU A 12 1.27 34.23 10.98
N LEU A 13 0.10 34.85 10.89
CA LEU A 13 -1.00 34.36 10.04
C LEU A 13 -0.60 34.29 8.56
N GLY A 14 0.07 35.33 8.06
CA GLY A 14 0.57 35.37 6.69
C GLY A 14 1.57 34.27 6.39
N VAL A 15 2.51 33.99 7.31
CA VAL A 15 3.47 32.90 7.19
C VAL A 15 2.78 31.54 7.20
N VAL A 16 1.80 31.33 8.10
CA VAL A 16 1.04 30.06 8.16
C VAL A 16 0.26 29.85 6.87
N LEU A 17 -0.43 30.86 6.35
CA LEU A 17 -1.15 30.77 5.08
C LEU A 17 -0.22 30.49 3.89
N LEU A 18 0.97 31.10 3.88
CA LEU A 18 1.98 30.85 2.85
C LEU A 18 2.51 29.42 2.93
N LEU A 19 2.76 28.89 4.13
CA LEU A 19 3.16 27.48 4.32
C LEU A 19 2.06 26.52 3.85
N VAL A 20 0.79 26.80 4.17
CA VAL A 20 -0.36 26.00 3.70
C VAL A 20 -0.48 26.07 2.18
N ALA A 21 -0.33 27.24 1.57
CA ALA A 21 -0.38 27.41 0.12
C ALA A 21 0.78 26.67 -0.58
N CYS A 22 2.01 26.77 -0.05
CA CYS A 22 3.16 26.01 -0.53
C CYS A 22 2.93 24.50 -0.40
N TRP A 23 2.35 24.03 0.71
CA TRP A 23 2.02 22.61 0.90
C TRP A 23 0.94 22.11 -0.08
N LEU A 24 -0.10 22.91 -0.32
CA LEU A 24 -1.15 22.61 -1.29
C LEU A 24 -0.61 22.60 -2.73
N LEU A 25 0.24 23.57 -3.09
CA LEU A 25 0.92 23.59 -4.40
C LEU A 25 1.84 22.38 -4.56
N TYR A 26 2.59 22.02 -3.52
CA TYR A 26 3.44 20.84 -3.53
C TYR A 26 2.63 19.56 -3.78
N GLN A 27 1.49 19.39 -3.09
CA GLN A 27 0.57 18.27 -3.35
C GLN A 27 -0.03 18.28 -4.76
N TYR A 28 -0.34 19.45 -5.31
CA TYR A 28 -0.88 19.56 -6.66
C TYR A 28 0.12 19.13 -7.74
N PHE A 29 1.41 19.48 -7.57
CA PHE A 29 2.46 19.12 -8.53
C PHE A 29 3.07 17.74 -8.31
N HIS A 30 3.03 17.19 -7.09
CA HIS A 30 3.54 15.86 -6.75
C HIS A 30 2.39 14.88 -6.48
N GLN A 31 1.47 14.78 -7.44
CA GLN A 31 0.42 13.78 -7.34
C GLN A 31 1.07 12.38 -7.41
N PRO A 32 0.72 11.48 -6.48
CA PRO A 32 1.23 10.11 -6.51
C PRO A 32 0.85 9.48 -7.85
N GLN A 33 1.84 8.94 -8.56
CA GLN A 33 1.58 8.12 -9.73
C GLN A 33 1.43 6.67 -9.25
N PRO A 34 0.21 6.13 -9.17
CA PRO A 34 -0.02 4.78 -8.67
C PRO A 34 0.43 3.70 -9.68
N VAL A 35 0.87 4.10 -10.87
CA VAL A 35 1.48 3.23 -11.87
C VAL A 35 2.96 3.56 -11.92
N THR A 36 3.79 2.59 -11.54
CA THR A 36 5.24 2.71 -11.49
C THR A 36 5.89 1.72 -12.44
N VAL A 37 7.11 2.03 -12.87
CA VAL A 37 7.86 1.23 -13.84
C VAL A 37 9.13 0.73 -13.20
N GLU A 38 9.40 -0.56 -13.30
CA GLU A 38 10.64 -1.15 -12.82
C GLU A 38 11.12 -2.22 -13.79
N SER A 39 12.39 -2.62 -13.69
CA SER A 39 12.84 -3.85 -14.35
C SER A 39 12.28 -5.07 -13.63
N GLN A 40 12.15 -6.20 -14.34
CA GLN A 40 11.64 -7.43 -13.73
C GLN A 40 12.58 -7.90 -12.60
N GLN A 41 13.90 -7.81 -12.79
CA GLN A 41 14.87 -8.19 -11.76
C GLN A 41 14.72 -7.36 -10.48
N LEU A 42 14.45 -6.06 -10.61
CA LEU A 42 14.30 -5.19 -9.45
C LEU A 42 12.95 -5.44 -8.77
N ALA A 43 11.88 -5.60 -9.53
CA ALA A 43 10.53 -5.89 -9.03
C ALA A 43 10.44 -7.24 -8.25
N GLU A 44 11.33 -8.18 -8.54
CA GLU A 44 11.47 -9.45 -7.80
C GLU A 44 12.21 -9.30 -6.45
N THR A 45 12.66 -8.09 -6.09
CA THR A 45 13.36 -7.81 -4.84
C THR A 45 12.59 -6.87 -3.92
N PRO A 46 12.72 -6.99 -2.59
CA PRO A 46 12.10 -6.06 -1.66
C PRO A 46 12.49 -4.60 -1.90
N ALA A 47 13.73 -4.35 -2.33
CA ALA A 47 14.23 -3.01 -2.62
C ALA A 47 13.57 -2.38 -3.85
N GLY A 48 13.30 -3.15 -4.91
CA GLY A 48 12.57 -2.64 -6.07
C GLY A 48 11.09 -2.42 -5.78
N VAL A 49 10.47 -3.29 -4.98
CA VAL A 49 9.09 -3.06 -4.53
C VAL A 49 9.01 -1.81 -3.64
N ASP A 50 9.99 -1.58 -2.77
CA ASP A 50 10.07 -0.37 -1.92
C ASP A 50 10.24 0.89 -2.76
N LEU A 51 11.11 0.85 -3.77
CA LEU A 51 11.28 1.95 -4.72
C LEU A 51 9.98 2.27 -5.45
N ALA A 52 9.30 1.24 -5.96
CA ALA A 52 8.00 1.37 -6.61
C ALA A 52 6.91 1.90 -5.65
N ALA A 53 6.88 1.44 -4.41
CA ALA A 53 5.93 1.90 -3.40
C ALA A 53 6.18 3.38 -3.03
N LYS A 54 7.44 3.78 -2.85
CA LYS A 54 7.84 5.18 -2.62
C LYS A 54 7.49 6.08 -3.80
N ASN A 55 7.71 5.64 -5.03
CA ASN A 55 7.30 6.37 -6.23
C ASN A 55 5.77 6.55 -6.30
N ALA A 56 5.01 5.61 -5.75
CA ALA A 56 3.56 5.70 -5.58
C ALA A 56 3.11 6.43 -4.29
N HIS A 57 4.05 6.94 -3.48
CA HIS A 57 3.84 7.52 -2.15
C HIS A 57 3.08 6.60 -1.18
N ILE A 58 3.44 5.32 -1.16
CA ILE A 58 2.87 4.31 -0.28
C ILE A 58 4.00 3.76 0.61
N ASP A 59 3.82 3.90 1.91
CA ASP A 59 4.70 3.25 2.88
C ASP A 59 4.33 1.76 3.00
N MET A 60 5.33 0.88 3.06
CA MET A 60 5.16 -0.55 3.24
C MET A 60 6.12 -1.07 4.31
N LEU A 61 5.66 -2.06 5.10
CA LEU A 61 6.50 -2.77 6.06
C LEU A 61 7.45 -3.73 5.32
N GLN A 62 8.62 -3.99 5.90
CA GLN A 62 9.59 -4.93 5.31
C GLN A 62 9.01 -6.32 5.02
N SER A 63 8.11 -6.82 5.88
CA SER A 63 7.42 -8.09 5.66
C SER A 63 6.51 -8.06 4.42
N GLN A 64 5.82 -6.95 4.18
CA GLN A 64 4.95 -6.75 3.02
C GLN A 64 5.78 -6.62 1.74
N LEU A 65 6.92 -5.93 1.80
CA LEU A 65 7.87 -5.83 0.70
C LEU A 65 8.40 -7.22 0.29
N ASN A 66 8.77 -8.04 1.27
CA ASN A 66 9.25 -9.40 1.04
C ASN A 66 8.15 -10.29 0.44
N GLU A 67 6.93 -10.23 0.97
CA GLU A 67 5.79 -11.00 0.48
C GLU A 67 5.44 -10.60 -0.96
N ALA A 68 5.39 -9.30 -1.27
CA ALA A 68 5.12 -8.80 -2.61
C ALA A 68 6.22 -9.20 -3.62
N ALA A 69 7.49 -9.05 -3.26
CA ALA A 69 8.62 -9.44 -4.10
C ALA A 69 8.60 -10.95 -4.41
N GLN A 70 8.31 -11.78 -3.39
CA GLN A 70 8.18 -13.22 -3.57
C GLN A 70 7.02 -13.58 -4.49
N GLN A 71 5.85 -12.95 -4.32
CA GLN A 71 4.70 -13.19 -5.20
C GLN A 71 5.01 -12.77 -6.65
N ILE A 72 5.70 -11.65 -6.87
CA ILE A 72 6.14 -11.22 -8.20
C ILE A 72 7.09 -12.25 -8.83
N ALA A 73 8.04 -12.78 -8.06
CA ALA A 73 8.96 -13.83 -8.51
C ALA A 73 8.22 -15.14 -8.87
N GLU A 74 7.21 -15.52 -8.09
CA GLU A 74 6.36 -16.69 -8.38
C GLU A 74 5.48 -16.50 -9.62
N LEU A 75 5.05 -15.26 -9.89
CA LEU A 75 4.25 -14.91 -11.07
C LEU A 75 5.08 -14.76 -12.34
N LYS A 76 6.41 -14.62 -12.24
CA LYS A 76 7.33 -14.48 -13.38
C LYS A 76 7.09 -15.49 -14.50
N ASN A 77 6.90 -16.76 -14.13
CA ASN A 77 6.76 -17.89 -15.06
C ASN A 77 5.30 -18.31 -15.27
N LYS A 78 4.35 -17.62 -14.61
CA LYS A 78 2.92 -17.84 -14.85
C LYS A 78 2.47 -16.96 -16.01
N PRO A 79 1.53 -17.45 -16.85
CA PRO A 79 0.90 -16.58 -17.83
C PRO A 79 0.22 -15.43 -17.08
N PRO A 80 0.36 -14.18 -17.56
CA PRO A 80 -0.27 -13.05 -16.89
C PRO A 80 -1.80 -13.22 -16.88
N ASP A 81 -2.43 -12.92 -15.74
CA ASP A 81 -3.89 -13.02 -15.58
C ASP A 81 -4.66 -12.16 -16.60
N THR A 82 -4.01 -11.10 -17.11
CA THR A 82 -4.51 -10.25 -18.18
C THR A 82 -3.37 -9.93 -19.15
N ILE A 83 -3.48 -10.37 -20.42
CA ILE A 83 -2.65 -9.85 -21.52
C ILE A 83 -3.34 -8.60 -22.05
N ILE A 84 -2.80 -7.45 -21.69
CA ILE A 84 -3.27 -6.16 -22.17
C ILE A 84 -2.64 -5.91 -23.55
N GLN A 85 -3.39 -6.15 -24.63
CA GLN A 85 -3.04 -5.71 -25.98
C GLN A 85 -3.68 -4.34 -26.22
N THR A 86 -2.89 -3.27 -26.21
CA THR A 86 -3.38 -1.92 -26.50
C THR A 86 -2.48 -1.22 -27.49
N VAL A 87 -3.04 -0.20 -28.12
CA VAL A 87 -2.24 0.78 -28.85
C VAL A 87 -1.39 1.60 -27.86
N PRO A 88 -0.15 1.97 -28.23
CA PRO A 88 0.78 2.82 -27.48
C PRO A 88 0.14 3.93 -26.63
N VAL A 89 -0.76 4.72 -27.22
CA VAL A 89 -1.39 5.90 -26.60
C VAL A 89 -2.29 5.53 -25.40
N GLU A 90 -2.82 4.32 -25.37
CA GLU A 90 -3.80 3.88 -24.36
C GLU A 90 -3.20 3.03 -23.25
N VAL A 91 -1.90 2.70 -23.32
CA VAL A 91 -1.24 1.80 -22.36
C VAL A 91 -1.38 2.31 -20.93
N ILE A 92 -1.05 3.59 -20.68
CA ILE A 92 -1.11 4.19 -19.34
C ILE A 92 -2.55 4.15 -18.79
N LYS A 93 -3.53 4.47 -19.64
CA LYS A 93 -4.95 4.49 -19.26
C LYS A 93 -5.45 3.08 -18.94
N THR A 94 -5.07 2.09 -19.76
CA THR A 94 -5.51 0.71 -19.57
C THR A 94 -4.89 0.08 -18.32
N VAL A 95 -3.61 0.33 -18.07
CA VAL A 95 -2.93 -0.11 -16.84
C VAL A 95 -3.62 0.46 -15.60
N GLU A 96 -3.97 1.76 -15.64
CA GLU A 96 -4.67 2.42 -14.55
C GLU A 96 -6.09 1.89 -14.35
N VAL A 97 -6.84 1.61 -15.43
CA VAL A 97 -8.17 1.00 -15.36
C VAL A 97 -8.10 -0.39 -14.72
N GLU A 98 -7.15 -1.23 -15.11
CA GLU A 98 -7.00 -2.58 -14.53
C GLU A 98 -6.52 -2.52 -13.06
N ARG A 99 -5.67 -1.54 -12.70
CA ARG A 99 -5.32 -1.28 -11.29
C ARG A 99 -6.55 -0.87 -10.48
N GLN A 100 -7.39 0.02 -10.99
CA GLN A 100 -8.62 0.46 -10.32
C GLN A 100 -9.63 -0.68 -10.17
N LYS A 101 -9.81 -1.48 -11.23
CA LYS A 101 -10.70 -2.64 -11.25
C LYS A 101 -10.28 -3.72 -10.24
N SER A 102 -8.98 -3.98 -10.13
CA SER A 102 -8.44 -4.90 -9.10
C SER A 102 -8.48 -4.30 -7.70
N GLY A 103 -8.55 -2.97 -7.58
CA GLY A 103 -8.53 -2.25 -6.30
C GLY A 103 -7.14 -2.21 -5.66
N ALA A 104 -6.08 -2.44 -6.44
CA ALA A 104 -4.71 -2.40 -5.98
C ALA A 104 -4.27 -0.98 -5.60
N ASP A 105 -3.33 -0.88 -4.67
CA ASP A 105 -2.87 0.42 -4.17
C ASP A 105 -1.93 1.08 -5.18
N PHE A 106 -1.07 0.28 -5.81
CA PHE A 106 -0.24 0.67 -6.96
C PHE A 106 -0.02 -0.51 -7.91
N ALA A 107 0.52 -0.24 -9.09
CA ALA A 107 0.86 -1.24 -10.09
C ALA A 107 2.32 -1.07 -10.53
N ILE A 108 3.06 -2.16 -10.61
CA ILE A 108 4.41 -2.21 -11.16
C ILE A 108 4.33 -2.77 -12.57
N VAL A 109 4.79 -1.99 -13.56
CA VAL A 109 4.83 -2.41 -14.96
C VAL A 109 6.26 -2.79 -15.35
N THR A 110 6.42 -3.99 -15.89
CA THR A 110 7.71 -4.52 -16.36
C THR A 110 7.64 -4.96 -17.83
N ASN A 111 8.79 -5.03 -18.48
CA ASN A 111 8.88 -5.46 -19.86
C ASN A 111 8.78 -7.00 -19.96
N LEU A 112 7.92 -7.51 -20.84
CA LEU A 112 7.78 -8.96 -21.05
C LEU A 112 8.99 -9.57 -21.77
N VAL A 113 9.60 -8.83 -22.70
CA VAL A 113 10.63 -9.33 -23.64
C VAL A 113 12.03 -9.11 -23.09
N ASN A 114 12.30 -7.94 -22.50
CA ASN A 114 13.61 -7.61 -21.94
C ASN A 114 13.51 -7.37 -20.43
N LEU A 115 13.72 -8.44 -19.66
CA LEU A 115 13.52 -8.47 -18.21
C LEU A 115 14.45 -7.51 -17.43
N ASP A 116 15.58 -7.13 -18.03
CA ASP A 116 16.61 -6.31 -17.39
C ASP A 116 16.39 -4.81 -17.65
N LYS A 117 15.56 -4.47 -18.66
CA LYS A 117 15.31 -3.09 -19.06
C LYS A 117 14.04 -2.55 -18.39
N GLN A 118 14.18 -1.44 -17.66
CA GLN A 118 13.04 -0.67 -17.17
C GLN A 118 12.20 -0.16 -18.34
N VAL A 119 10.87 -0.27 -18.22
CA VAL A 119 9.95 0.25 -19.24
C VAL A 119 9.89 1.76 -19.13
N ASN A 120 10.09 2.46 -20.24
CA ASN A 120 9.76 3.89 -20.32
C ASN A 120 8.37 4.04 -20.94
N LEU A 121 7.36 4.32 -20.11
CA LEU A 121 5.97 4.46 -20.57
C LEU A 121 5.77 5.64 -21.53
N GLN A 122 6.63 6.67 -21.50
CA GLN A 122 6.56 7.81 -22.42
C GLN A 122 7.09 7.43 -23.80
N GLU A 123 8.16 6.64 -23.87
CA GLU A 123 8.65 6.06 -25.12
C GLU A 123 7.64 5.07 -25.70
N VAL A 124 7.04 4.24 -24.85
CA VAL A 124 5.98 3.31 -25.26
C VAL A 124 4.79 4.07 -25.84
N ALA A 125 4.36 5.17 -25.21
CA ALA A 125 3.26 6.00 -25.71
C ALA A 125 3.58 6.74 -27.03
N SER A 126 4.87 6.90 -27.34
CA SER A 126 5.36 7.56 -28.56
C SER A 126 5.55 6.58 -29.73
N LEU A 127 5.31 5.28 -29.52
CA LEU A 127 5.37 4.28 -30.60
C LEU A 127 4.22 4.46 -31.59
N PRO A 128 4.40 4.07 -32.87
CA PRO A 128 3.33 4.07 -33.85
C PRO A 128 2.14 3.24 -33.37
N ALA A 129 0.92 3.76 -33.53
CA ALA A 129 -0.32 3.17 -32.99
C ALA A 129 -0.52 1.69 -33.35
N ASP A 130 0.02 1.26 -34.48
CA ASP A 130 -0.11 -0.09 -35.03
C ASP A 130 0.89 -1.09 -34.42
N THR A 131 1.77 -0.63 -33.53
CA THR A 131 2.76 -1.48 -32.86
C THR A 131 2.13 -2.12 -31.62
N PRO A 132 1.84 -3.43 -31.61
CA PRO A 132 1.30 -4.08 -30.43
C PRO A 132 2.36 -4.06 -29.32
N VAL A 133 2.00 -3.54 -28.15
CA VAL A 133 2.85 -3.55 -26.97
C VAL A 133 2.31 -4.57 -25.99
N THR A 134 3.18 -5.45 -25.47
CA THR A 134 2.82 -6.41 -24.42
C THR A 134 3.69 -6.15 -23.19
N LEU A 135 3.06 -5.78 -22.08
CA LEU A 135 3.72 -5.49 -20.80
C LEU A 135 3.20 -6.43 -19.72
N LYS A 136 4.02 -6.69 -18.70
CA LYS A 136 3.55 -7.33 -17.48
C LYS A 136 3.14 -6.25 -16.49
N GLN A 137 1.99 -6.44 -15.86
CA GLN A 137 1.48 -5.56 -14.82
C GLN A 137 1.29 -6.37 -13.54
N TYR A 138 1.94 -5.94 -12.46
CA TYR A 138 1.75 -6.49 -11.12
C TYR A 138 0.96 -5.51 -10.28
N ASN A 139 -0.26 -5.88 -9.94
CA ASN A 139 -1.16 -5.10 -9.08
C ASN A 139 -0.82 -5.38 -7.62
N VAL A 140 -0.20 -4.41 -6.94
CA VAL A 140 0.31 -4.58 -5.57
C VAL A 140 -0.70 -4.04 -4.56
N PHE A 141 -1.04 -4.88 -3.59
CA PHE A 141 -1.91 -4.55 -2.47
C PHE A 141 -1.04 -4.33 -1.23
N ALA A 142 -0.69 -3.07 -0.97
CA ALA A 142 0.11 -2.73 0.20
C ALA A 142 -0.65 -3.03 1.50
N TYR A 143 -1.97 -2.81 1.49
CA TYR A 143 -2.80 -3.00 2.68
C TYR A 143 -3.99 -3.90 2.37
N LYS A 144 -4.15 -4.99 3.13
CA LYS A 144 -5.29 -5.91 2.95
C LYS A 144 -6.62 -5.16 3.11
N LYS A 145 -7.60 -5.44 2.25
CA LYS A 145 -8.93 -4.79 2.36
C LYS A 145 -9.62 -5.08 3.69
N VAL A 146 -9.42 -6.30 4.20
CA VAL A 146 -9.94 -6.78 5.47
C VAL A 146 -8.84 -7.59 6.18
N ILE A 147 -8.62 -7.31 7.45
CA ILE A 147 -7.78 -8.10 8.35
C ILE A 147 -8.69 -8.86 9.31
N ARG A 148 -8.36 -10.12 9.55
CA ARG A 148 -9.02 -10.96 10.56
C ARG A 148 -7.95 -11.47 11.50
N GLY A 149 -8.20 -11.36 12.80
CA GLY A 149 -7.27 -11.77 13.83
C GLY A 149 -7.97 -12.65 14.86
N VAL A 150 -7.20 -13.58 15.43
CA VAL A 150 -7.54 -14.25 16.68
C VAL A 150 -6.36 -14.04 17.61
N ASN A 151 -6.57 -13.34 18.72
CA ASN A 151 -5.56 -13.09 19.72
C ASN A 151 -5.85 -14.01 20.92
N VAL A 152 -4.83 -14.76 21.35
CA VAL A 152 -4.91 -15.64 22.51
C VAL A 152 -3.88 -15.17 23.52
N TYR A 153 -4.34 -14.71 24.67
CA TYR A 153 -3.49 -14.33 25.78
C TYR A 153 -3.46 -15.48 26.79
N SER A 154 -2.26 -15.94 27.10
CA SER A 154 -2.01 -17.03 28.05
C SER A 154 -1.20 -16.52 29.23
N ASP A 155 -1.39 -17.15 30.39
CA ASP A 155 -0.52 -16.91 31.54
C ASP A 155 0.83 -17.60 31.32
N TRP A 156 1.77 -16.89 30.68
CA TRP A 156 3.10 -17.42 30.38
C TRP A 156 3.89 -17.87 31.62
N SER A 157 3.59 -17.27 32.79
CA SER A 157 4.24 -17.63 34.05
C SER A 157 3.85 -19.04 34.53
N LYS A 158 2.63 -19.48 34.22
CA LYS A 158 2.13 -20.84 34.53
C LYS A 158 2.39 -21.84 33.39
N ALA A 159 2.42 -21.36 32.15
CA ALA A 159 2.80 -22.19 31.00
C ALA A 159 4.21 -22.77 31.17
N ALA A 160 5.18 -21.97 31.66
CA ALA A 160 6.53 -22.43 31.97
C ALA A 160 6.60 -23.51 33.09
N GLN A 161 5.53 -23.65 33.89
CA GLN A 161 5.39 -24.64 34.95
C GLN A 161 4.54 -25.85 34.52
N GLY A 162 4.25 -26.00 33.21
CA GLY A 162 3.44 -27.10 32.67
C GLY A 162 1.93 -26.94 32.89
N LYS A 163 1.47 -25.80 33.41
CA LYS A 163 0.05 -25.50 33.62
C LYS A 163 -0.41 -24.46 32.62
N PHE A 164 -0.72 -24.91 31.40
CA PHE A 164 -1.24 -24.02 30.36
C PHE A 164 -2.66 -23.56 30.74
N LYS A 165 -2.82 -22.25 30.94
CA LYS A 165 -4.13 -21.62 31.13
C LYS A 165 -4.28 -20.46 30.15
N ILE A 166 -5.36 -20.49 29.39
CA ILE A 166 -5.78 -19.39 28.53
C ILE A 166 -6.51 -18.38 29.40
N ASP A 167 -6.05 -17.14 29.39
CA ASP A 167 -6.65 -16.06 30.17
C ASP A 167 -7.65 -15.27 29.33
N GLU A 168 -7.39 -15.08 28.04
CA GLU A 168 -8.28 -14.33 27.15
C GLU A 168 -8.18 -14.81 25.71
N VAL A 169 -9.33 -14.86 25.02
CA VAL A 169 -9.40 -15.07 23.57
C VAL A 169 -10.25 -13.96 22.97
N THR A 170 -9.70 -13.28 21.96
CA THR A 170 -10.44 -12.30 21.17
C THR A 170 -10.35 -12.64 19.69
N ALA A 171 -11.45 -12.40 18.98
CA ALA A 171 -11.50 -12.40 17.53
C ALA A 171 -11.79 -10.98 17.05
N ASP A 172 -11.09 -10.54 16.01
CA ASP A 172 -11.26 -9.22 15.44
C ASP A 172 -11.40 -9.25 13.92
N VAL A 173 -12.24 -8.36 13.41
CA VAL A 173 -12.41 -8.11 11.98
C VAL A 173 -12.30 -6.62 11.75
N SER A 174 -11.33 -6.23 10.94
CA SER A 174 -11.00 -4.83 10.67
C SER A 174 -11.00 -4.57 9.17
N ARG A 175 -11.66 -3.49 8.76
CA ARG A 175 -11.74 -3.04 7.35
C ARG A 175 -10.89 -1.80 7.16
N ARG A 176 -10.15 -1.77 6.05
CA ARG A 176 -9.34 -0.62 5.66
C ARG A 176 -10.24 0.58 5.34
N ILE A 177 -9.90 1.75 5.86
CA ILE A 177 -10.65 3.00 5.67
C ILE A 177 -9.89 4.05 4.86
N THR A 178 -8.57 3.92 4.76
CA THR A 178 -7.71 4.88 4.04
C THR A 178 -6.70 4.16 3.16
N LYS A 179 -6.05 4.90 2.24
CA LYS A 179 -5.03 4.35 1.34
C LYS A 179 -3.67 4.12 2.04
N ASP A 180 -3.41 4.83 3.13
CA ASP A 180 -2.22 4.70 3.98
C ASP A 180 -2.34 3.59 5.03
N GLY A 181 -3.32 2.68 4.88
CA GLY A 181 -3.36 1.48 5.72
C GLY A 181 -4.00 1.65 7.10
N LYS A 182 -4.86 2.65 7.31
CA LYS A 182 -5.65 2.74 8.54
C LYS A 182 -6.85 1.82 8.49
N TYR A 183 -7.19 1.23 9.63
CA TYR A 183 -8.29 0.27 9.75
C TYR A 183 -9.25 0.65 10.86
N ILE A 184 -10.55 0.39 10.63
CA ILE A 184 -11.56 0.36 11.67
C ILE A 184 -12.18 -1.03 11.73
N GLY A 185 -12.42 -1.54 12.93
CA GLY A 185 -12.90 -2.89 13.12
C GLY A 185 -13.69 -3.07 14.38
N ILE A 186 -14.23 -4.27 14.52
CA ILE A 186 -14.85 -4.75 15.75
C ILE A 186 -13.98 -5.87 16.32
N VAL A 187 -13.90 -5.90 17.64
CA VAL A 187 -13.29 -6.99 18.39
C VAL A 187 -14.33 -7.54 19.35
N ALA A 188 -14.40 -8.86 19.46
CA ALA A 188 -15.23 -9.55 20.43
C ALA A 188 -14.47 -10.74 21.00
N GLY A 189 -14.69 -11.04 22.27
CA GLY A 189 -13.97 -12.11 22.93
C GLY A 189 -14.45 -12.37 24.34
N TYR A 190 -13.70 -13.22 25.03
CA TYR A 190 -14.01 -13.64 26.38
C TYR A 190 -12.74 -13.66 27.23
N ASP A 191 -12.84 -13.05 28.40
CA ASP A 191 -11.80 -13.02 29.43
C ASP A 191 -12.14 -14.08 30.47
N PHE A 192 -11.42 -15.20 30.43
CA PHE A 192 -11.57 -16.35 31.32
C PHE A 192 -10.94 -16.11 32.69
N LYS A 193 -10.14 -15.05 32.85
CA LYS A 193 -9.55 -14.67 34.14
C LYS A 193 -10.56 -13.93 35.02
N TYR A 194 -11.38 -13.07 34.40
CA TYR A 194 -12.36 -12.23 35.08
C TYR A 194 -13.82 -12.56 34.71
N ASP A 195 -14.06 -13.68 34.04
CA ASP A 195 -15.38 -14.27 33.73
C ASP A 195 -16.36 -13.29 33.04
N HIS A 196 -15.89 -12.58 32.00
CA HIS A 196 -16.74 -11.64 31.27
C HIS A 196 -16.46 -11.59 29.77
N ALA A 197 -17.50 -11.24 29.02
CA ALA A 197 -17.40 -10.97 27.59
C ALA A 197 -16.81 -9.57 27.33
N LYS A 198 -15.97 -9.48 26.31
CA LYS A 198 -15.42 -8.22 25.80
C LYS A 198 -15.95 -7.94 24.40
N ALA A 199 -16.35 -6.71 24.17
CA ALA A 199 -16.66 -6.19 22.84
C ALA A 199 -16.09 -4.78 22.72
N GLY A 200 -15.60 -4.42 21.54
CA GLY A 200 -14.99 -3.11 21.33
C GLY A 200 -14.80 -2.75 19.87
N ILE A 201 -14.40 -1.52 19.65
CA ILE A 201 -14.00 -1.00 18.34
C ILE A 201 -12.48 -0.97 18.29
N ARG A 202 -11.91 -1.49 17.21
CA ARG A 202 -10.48 -1.41 16.92
C ARG A 202 -10.24 -0.29 15.94
N TYR A 203 -9.27 0.58 16.23
CA TYR A 203 -8.75 1.57 15.30
C TYR A 203 -7.24 1.40 15.19
N SER A 204 -6.73 1.22 13.97
CA SER A 204 -5.29 1.10 13.70
C SER A 204 -4.85 2.30 12.87
N PHE A 205 -3.79 2.96 13.34
CA PHE A 205 -3.07 4.03 12.64
C PHE A 205 -2.00 3.43 11.73
#